data_AF-A0A2K1L4G1-F1
#
_entry.id   AF-A0A2K1L4G1-F1
#
_cell.length_a   1.000
_cell.length_b   1.000
_cell.length_c   1.000
_cell.angle_alpha   90.00
_cell.angle_beta   90.00
_cell.angle_gamma   90.00
#
_symmetry.space_group_name_H-M   'P 1'
#
loop_
_entity.id
_entity.type
_entity.pdbx_description
1 polymer ?
#
loop_
_entity_poly.entity_id
_entity_poly.type
_entity_poly.pdbx_seq_one_letter_code
_entity_poly.pdbx_strand_id
1 'polypeptide(L)' 'MAPSGEVDVQGAATRSALPRGQPRAEGPACVLGVGTAVPPAEFLQSEYPDFFFNITNCGEKDALKAKFKRICKSTSTV' A
#
# COMPACT_ATOMS: atom_id res chain seq x y z
N MET A 1 -1.04 -44.59 -21.59
CA MET A 1 -0.72 -43.15 -21.77
C MET A 1 -1.10 -42.45 -20.48
N ALA A 2 -0.20 -41.63 -19.92
CA ALA A 2 -0.08 -41.28 -18.50
C ALA A 2 -1.31 -40.64 -17.81
N PRO A 3 -1.44 -40.78 -16.46
CA PRO A 3 -2.37 -40.00 -15.65
C PRO A 3 -1.78 -38.63 -15.33
N SER A 4 -2.48 -37.55 -15.66
CA SER A 4 -2.13 -36.19 -15.22
C SER A 4 -2.84 -35.92 -13.89
N GLY A 5 -2.03 -35.67 -12.86
CA GLY A 5 -2.46 -35.61 -11.46
C GLY A 5 -3.38 -34.45 -11.12
N GLU A 6 -4.32 -34.77 -10.22
CA GLU A 6 -5.17 -33.84 -9.49
C GLU A 6 -4.40 -33.40 -8.24
N VAL A 7 -4.13 -32.10 -8.12
CA VAL A 7 -3.49 -31.52 -6.93
C VAL A 7 -4.60 -30.96 -6.05
N ASP A 8 -4.92 -31.70 -4.99
CA ASP A 8 -5.79 -31.29 -3.90
C ASP A 8 -5.14 -30.16 -3.09
N VAL A 9 -5.81 -29.01 -2.99
CA VAL A 9 -5.44 -27.95 -2.04
C VAL A 9 -6.61 -27.74 -1.08
N GLN A 10 -6.55 -28.50 0.02
CA GLN A 10 -7.47 -28.42 1.15
C GLN A 10 -7.23 -27.16 1.99
N GLY A 11 -8.29 -26.39 2.22
CA GLY A 11 -8.32 -25.26 3.16
C GLY A 11 -9.73 -24.97 3.64
N ALA A 12 -10.16 -25.65 4.70
CA ALA A 12 -11.51 -25.56 5.25
C ALA A 12 -11.70 -24.29 6.11
N ALA A 13 -12.63 -23.41 5.70
CA ALA A 13 -13.20 -22.37 6.54
C ALA A 13 -14.71 -22.61 6.69
N THR A 14 -15.16 -22.89 7.90
CA THR A 14 -16.55 -23.19 8.25
C THR A 14 -17.44 -21.96 8.01
N ARG A 15 -18.40 -22.10 7.08
CA ARG A 15 -19.34 -21.06 6.66
C ARG A 15 -20.51 -20.99 7.66
N SER A 16 -20.59 -19.95 8.49
CA SER A 16 -21.84 -19.66 9.23
C SER A 16 -22.94 -19.23 8.25
N ALA A 17 -24.11 -19.86 8.38
CA ALA A 17 -25.21 -19.74 7.44
C ALA A 17 -26.10 -18.52 7.77
N LEU A 18 -26.08 -17.52 6.91
CA LEU A 18 -27.05 -16.41 6.92
C LEU A 18 -28.33 -16.83 6.15
N PRO A 19 -29.51 -16.26 6.45
CA PRO A 19 -30.80 -16.67 5.87
C PRO A 19 -30.81 -16.59 4.33
N ARG A 20 -31.34 -17.64 3.68
CA ARG A 20 -31.23 -17.87 2.23
C ARG A 20 -32.47 -17.34 1.49
N GLY A 21 -32.27 -16.36 0.62
CA GLY A 21 -33.28 -15.92 -0.37
C GLY A 21 -32.69 -15.40 -1.69
N GLN A 22 -31.37 -15.41 -1.86
CA GLN A 22 -30.67 -14.85 -3.02
C GLN A 22 -29.53 -15.76 -3.50
N PRO A 23 -29.22 -15.79 -4.81
CA PRO A 23 -28.09 -16.54 -5.36
C PRO A 23 -26.75 -16.04 -4.81
N ARG A 24 -25.84 -16.97 -4.50
CA ARG A 24 -24.53 -16.68 -3.89
C ARG A 24 -23.42 -16.86 -4.94
N ALA A 25 -22.40 -16.00 -4.88
CA ALA A 25 -21.16 -16.24 -5.59
C ALA A 25 -20.44 -17.48 -5.02
N GLU A 26 -19.95 -18.33 -5.92
CA GLU A 26 -19.19 -19.52 -5.56
C GLU A 26 -17.68 -19.21 -5.60
N GLY A 27 -16.93 -19.82 -4.69
CA GLY A 27 -15.48 -19.66 -4.59
C GLY A 27 -14.99 -18.56 -3.64
N PRO A 28 -13.66 -18.51 -3.41
CA PRO A 28 -13.01 -17.47 -2.62
C PRO A 28 -12.98 -16.12 -3.36
N ALA A 29 -12.88 -15.01 -2.63
CA ALA A 29 -12.74 -13.68 -3.24
C ALA A 29 -11.39 -13.55 -3.97
N CYS A 30 -11.40 -12.97 -5.17
CA CYS A 30 -10.22 -12.74 -6.00
C CYS A 30 -10.13 -11.27 -6.42
N VAL A 31 -8.92 -10.71 -6.41
CA VAL A 31 -8.66 -9.35 -6.91
C VAL A 31 -8.63 -9.40 -8.44
N LEU A 32 -9.62 -8.76 -9.08
CA LEU A 32 -9.74 -8.75 -10.55
C LEU A 32 -8.90 -7.66 -11.23
N GLY A 33 -8.46 -6.65 -10.47
CA GLY A 33 -7.60 -5.58 -10.96
C GLY A 33 -7.26 -4.56 -9.87
N VAL A 34 -6.10 -3.93 -10.00
CA VAL A 34 -5.65 -2.83 -9.15
C VAL A 34 -5.16 -1.71 -10.07
N GLY A 35 -5.72 -0.51 -9.91
CA GLY A 35 -5.28 0.67 -10.62
C GLY A 35 -4.74 1.70 -9.64
N THR A 36 -3.56 2.24 -9.91
CA THR A 36 -2.96 3.35 -9.16
C THR A 36 -2.66 4.50 -10.11
N ALA A 37 -2.93 5.73 -9.69
CA ALA A 37 -2.55 6.94 -10.42
C ALA A 37 -1.81 7.88 -9.47
N VAL A 38 -0.67 8.42 -9.93
CA VAL A 38 0.16 9.36 -9.19
C VAL A 38 0.33 10.62 -10.05
N PRO A 39 0.29 11.83 -9.46
CA PRO A 39 0.61 13.05 -10.18
C PRO A 39 2.03 13.01 -10.78
N PRO A 40 2.30 13.68 -11.91
CA PRO A 40 3.64 13.71 -12.51
C PRO A 40 4.67 14.51 -11.69
N ALA A 41 4.23 15.25 -10.68
CA ALA A 41 5.11 15.98 -9.78
C ALA A 41 5.65 15.03 -8.71
N GLU A 42 6.95 14.74 -8.78
CA GLU A 42 7.66 13.90 -7.83
C GLU A 42 8.68 14.72 -7.04
N PHE A 43 8.76 14.48 -5.73
CA PHE A 43 9.72 15.12 -4.85
C PHE A 43 10.54 14.07 -4.12
N LEU A 44 11.87 14.19 -4.17
CA LEU A 44 12.79 13.32 -3.46
C LEU A 44 12.72 13.60 -1.96
N GLN A 45 12.45 12.58 -1.15
CA GLN A 45 12.33 12.71 0.31
C GLN A 45 13.63 13.18 0.98
N SER A 46 14.79 12.99 0.32
CA SER A 46 16.08 13.54 0.75
C SER A 46 16.18 15.06 0.62
N GLU A 47 15.56 15.63 -0.42
CA GLU A 47 15.62 17.04 -0.78
C GLU A 47 14.38 17.82 -0.31
N TYR A 48 13.31 17.11 0.03
CA TYR A 48 12.05 17.68 0.53
C TYR A 48 12.21 18.62 1.74
N PRO A 49 13.08 18.34 2.73
CA PRO A 49 13.33 19.27 3.84
C PRO A 49 13.91 20.61 3.39
N ASP A 50 14.78 20.61 2.39
CA ASP A 50 15.40 21.83 1.89
C ASP A 50 14.42 22.59 0.99
N PHE A 51 13.70 21.88 0.11
CA PHE A 51 12.62 22.44 -0.70
C PHE A 51 11.52 23.10 0.15
N PHE A 52 10.98 22.39 1.13
CA PHE A 52 9.86 22.87 1.96
C PHE A 52 10.20 24.15 2.74
N PHE A 53 11.39 24.21 3.34
CA PHE A 53 11.81 25.38 4.13
C PHE A 53 12.22 26.57 3.26
N ASN A 54 12.71 26.32 2.03
CA ASN A 54 13.01 27.36 1.07
C ASN A 54 11.73 28.02 0.52
N ILE A 55 10.71 27.24 0.14
CA ILE A 55 9.46 27.81 -0.40
C ILE A 55 8.59 28.51 0.66
N THR A 56 8.71 28.11 1.93
CA THR A 56 7.91 28.68 3.04
C THR A 56 8.59 29.85 3.75
N ASN A 57 9.78 30.27 3.28
CA ASN A 57 10.59 31.33 3.91
C ASN A 57 10.84 31.09 5.41
N CYS A 58 10.91 29.82 5.84
CA CYS A 58 11.12 29.42 7.23
C CYS A 58 12.57 28.93 7.48
N GLY A 59 13.50 29.25 6.58
CA GLY A 59 14.88 28.77 6.58
C GLY A 59 15.65 29.03 7.87
N GLU A 60 15.31 30.09 8.61
CA GLU A 60 15.97 30.48 9.88
C GLU A 60 15.67 29.52 11.05
N LYS A 61 14.70 28.60 10.91
CA LYS A 61 14.29 27.67 11.96
C LYS A 61 15.13 26.38 11.94
N ASP A 62 16.42 26.49 12.20
CA ASP A 62 17.39 25.39 12.10
C ASP A 62 17.02 24.15 12.95
N ALA A 63 16.57 24.36 14.18
CA ALA A 63 16.18 23.27 15.07
C ALA A 63 14.96 22.49 14.54
N LEU A 64 14.03 23.19 13.88
CA LEU A 64 12.84 22.58 13.28
C LEU A 64 13.22 21.83 12.00
N LYS A 65 14.07 22.44 11.17
CA LYS A 65 14.62 21.82 9.95
C LYS A 65 15.39 20.54 10.26
N ALA A 66 16.19 20.52 11.33
CA ALA A 66 16.92 19.33 11.77
C ALA A 66 16.00 18.18 12.24
N LYS A 67 14.90 18.51 12.95
CA LYS A 67 13.88 17.51 13.31
C LYS A 67 13.15 16.98 12.08
N PHE A 68 12.77 17.87 11.16
CA PHE A 68 12.08 17.49 9.93
C PHE A 68 12.96 16.60 9.02
N LYS A 69 14.23 16.95 8.86
CA LYS A 69 15.21 16.13 8.12
C LYS A 69 15.36 14.73 8.71
N ARG A 70 15.28 14.58 10.04
CA ARG A 70 15.28 13.27 10.71
C ARG A 70 14.03 12.46 10.39
N ILE A 71 12.86 13.08 10.37
CA ILE A 71 11.58 12.44 10.01
C ILE A 71 11.62 11.95 8.56
N CYS A 72 12.07 12.79 7.63
CA CYS A 72 12.22 12.41 6.22
C CYS A 72 13.23 11.26 6.06
N LYS A 73 14.34 11.28 6.81
CA LYS A 73 15.32 10.18 6.80
C LYS A 73 14.76 8.86 7.37
N SER A 74 13.97 8.89 8.43
CA SER A 74 13.37 7.68 9.02
C SER A 74 12.25 7.07 8.17
N THR A 75 11.51 7.92 7.44
CA THR A 75 10.38 7.48 6.59
C THR A 75 10.81 6.95 5.24
N SER A 76 12.06 7.20 4.83
CA SER A 76 12.62 6.71 3.56
C SER A 76 13.00 5.22 3.57
N THR A 77 12.44 4.43 4.50
CA THR A 77 12.76 3.01 4.63
C THR A 77 11.94 2.20 3.64
N VAL A 78 12.62 1.67 2.62
CA VAL A 78 12.24 0.48 1.83
C VAL A 78 12.40 -0.78 2.66
#